data_AF-M7U4E9-F1
#
_entry.id   AF-M7U4E9-F1
#
_cell.length_a   1.000
_cell.length_b   1.000
_cell.length_c   1.000
_cell.angle_alpha   90.00
_cell.angle_beta   90.00
_cell.angle_gamma   90.00
#
_symmetry.space_group_name_H-M   'P 1'
#
loop_
_entity.id
_entity.type
_entity.pdbx_description
1 polymer ?
#
loop_
_entity_poly.entity_id
_entity_poly.type
_entity_poly.pdbx_seq_one_letter_code
_entity_poly.pdbx_strand_id
1 'polypeptide(L)' 'MPFLHPEDNKAVICDLCGGDPECVKICEEAKYYALRLVHEKMNDHRKHHSRDPIEIAKDLAVKFFGERGEEVI' A
#
# COMPACT_ATOMS: atom_id res chain seq x y z
N MET A 1 3.63 3.71 3.07
CA MET A 1 3.05 4.47 4.20
C MET A 1 3.11 5.94 3.81
N PRO A 2 1.96 6.63 3.66
CA PRO A 2 1.96 8.06 3.42
C PRO A 2 2.51 8.81 4.65
N PHE A 3 3.21 9.92 4.43
CA PHE A 3 3.67 10.82 5.49
C PHE A 3 3.40 12.27 5.07
N LEU A 4 3.43 13.19 6.05
CA LEU A 4 3.27 14.61 5.77
C LEU A 4 4.63 15.23 5.46
N HIS A 5 4.73 15.95 4.35
CA HIS A 5 5.96 16.66 4.00
C HIS A 5 6.25 17.71 5.09
N PRO A 6 7.48 17.77 5.62
CA PRO A 6 7.80 18.56 6.79
C PRO A 6 7.65 20.08 6.58
N GLU A 7 7.72 20.57 5.33
CA GLU A 7 7.63 22.00 5.04
C GLU A 7 6.20 22.51 4.83
N ASP A 8 5.35 21.74 4.14
CA ASP A 8 4.03 22.20 3.68
C ASP A 8 2.86 21.35 4.22
N ASN A 9 3.16 20.33 5.03
CA ASN A 9 2.19 19.41 5.62
C ASN A 9 1.26 18.73 4.62
N LYS A 10 1.68 18.61 3.35
CA LYS A 10 0.91 17.84 2.37
C LYS A 10 1.19 16.35 2.52
N ALA A 11 0.16 15.54 2.30
CA ALA A 11 0.33 14.09 2.26
C ALA A 11 1.16 13.71 1.02
N VAL A 12 2.26 13.00 1.26
CA VAL A 12 3.14 12.46 0.22
C VAL A 12 3.05 10.95 0.23
N ILE A 13 2.92 10.38 -0.96
CA ILE A 13 2.95 8.94 -1.21
C ILE A 13 4.15 8.67 -2.11
N CYS A 14 4.99 7.71 -1.70
CA CYS A 14 6.06 7.22 -2.55
C CYS A 14 5.46 6.47 -3.76
N ASP A 15 5.81 6.92 -4.96
CA ASP A 15 5.43 6.31 -6.23
C ASP A 15 6.54 5.43 -6.82
N LEU A 16 7.56 5.13 -6.01
CA LEU A 16 8.78 4.42 -6.41
C LEU A 16 9.56 5.11 -7.55
N CYS A 17 9.43 6.43 -7.70
CA CYS A 17 10.07 7.21 -8.77
C CYS A 17 9.79 6.61 -10.17
N GLY A 18 8.56 6.11 -10.39
CA GLY A 18 8.20 5.46 -11.65
C GLY A 18 8.85 4.08 -11.89
N GLY A 19 9.39 3.44 -10.84
CA GLY A 19 10.05 2.14 -10.91
C GLY A 19 11.57 2.19 -10.83
N ASP A 20 12.17 3.38 -10.75
CA ASP A 20 13.62 3.56 -10.61
C ASP A 20 13.96 4.46 -9.39
N PRO A 21 13.80 3.93 -8.15
CA PRO A 21 13.86 4.71 -6.93
C PRO A 21 15.28 5.17 -6.57
N GLU A 22 15.50 6.48 -6.52
CA GLU A 22 16.78 7.10 -6.14
C GLU A 22 17.21 6.76 -4.70
N CYS A 23 16.26 6.61 -3.78
CA CYS A 23 16.57 6.23 -2.40
C CYS A 23 17.20 4.83 -2.30
N VAL A 24 16.89 3.91 -3.22
CA VAL A 24 17.54 2.59 -3.29
C VAL A 24 18.96 2.73 -3.84
N LYS A 25 19.16 3.51 -4.90
CA LYS A 25 20.48 3.74 -5.51
C LYS A 25 21.47 4.33 -4.52
N ILE A 26 21.10 5.40 -3.83
CA ILE A 26 21.97 6.04 -2.82
C ILE A 26 22.26 5.09 -1.65
N CYS A 27 21.29 4.25 -1.25
CA CYS A 27 21.50 3.25 -0.20
C CYS A 27 22.55 2.19 -0.58
N GLU A 28 22.57 1.80 -1.85
CA GLU A 28 23.57 0.90 -2.43
C GLU A 28 24.94 1.58 -2.61
N GLU A 29 24.97 2.80 -3.15
CA GLU A 29 26.21 3.60 -3.30
C GLU A 29 26.89 3.86 -1.95
N ALA A 30 26.11 4.14 -0.92
CA ALA A 30 26.59 4.30 0.46
C ALA A 30 26.91 2.97 1.16
N LYS A 31 26.71 1.82 0.49
CA LYS A 31 27.00 0.46 0.98
C LYS A 31 26.21 0.04 2.22
N TYR A 32 25.05 0.64 2.48
CA TYR A 32 24.19 0.23 3.59
C TYR A 32 23.37 -1.03 3.25
N TYR A 33 22.91 -1.15 1.99
CA TYR A 33 22.08 -2.27 1.52
C TYR A 33 20.82 -2.53 2.37
N ALA A 34 20.29 -1.49 3.02
CA ALA A 34 19.06 -1.56 3.81
C ALA A 34 17.79 -1.57 2.95
N LEU A 35 17.88 -1.07 1.71
CA LEU A 35 16.80 -1.02 0.74
C LEU A 35 17.17 -1.81 -0.52
N ARG A 36 16.16 -2.38 -1.19
CA ARG A 36 16.31 -3.10 -2.46
C ARG A 36 15.06 -2.96 -3.31
N LEU A 37 15.23 -2.71 -4.61
CA LEU A 37 14.15 -2.84 -5.58
C LEU A 37 13.97 -4.31 -5.99
N VAL A 38 12.76 -4.84 -5.83
CA VAL A 38 12.41 -6.21 -6.21
C VAL A 38 11.25 -6.18 -7.20
N HIS A 39 11.49 -6.72 -8.39
CA HIS A 39 10.46 -6.90 -9.40
C HIS A 39 9.83 -8.27 -9.20
N GLU A 40 8.76 -8.32 -8.42
CA GLU A 40 8.05 -9.56 -8.17
C GLU A 40 7.18 -9.94 -9.39
N LYS A 41 7.36 -11.14 -9.91
CA LYS A 41 6.46 -11.69 -10.95
C LYS A 41 5.12 -12.03 -10.33
N MET A 42 4.05 -11.89 -11.12
CA MET A 42 2.71 -12.29 -10.69
C MET A 42 2.71 -13.79 -10.40
N ASN A 43 2.34 -14.18 -9.18
CA ASN A 43 2.25 -15.56 -8.74
C ASN A 43 0.77 -15.92 -8.55
N ASP A 44 0.33 -17.06 -9.07
CA ASP A 44 -1.04 -17.56 -8.98
C ASP A 44 -1.56 -17.65 -7.55
N HIS A 45 -0.66 -17.86 -6.57
CA HIS A 45 -1.03 -17.92 -5.16
C HIS A 45 -1.42 -16.55 -4.55
N ARG A 46 -1.08 -15.41 -5.17
CA ARG A 46 -1.43 -14.08 -4.60
C ARG A 46 -2.93 -13.82 -4.56
N LYS A 47 -3.69 -14.38 -5.51
CA LYS A 47 -5.14 -14.17 -5.60
C LYS A 47 -5.96 -15.05 -4.66
N HIS A 48 -5.36 -16.06 -4.02
CA HIS A 48 -6.13 -17.06 -3.26
C HIS A 48 -6.93 -16.46 -2.09
N HIS A 49 -6.43 -15.36 -1.53
CA HIS A 49 -7.11 -14.62 -0.45
C HIS A 49 -7.73 -13.29 -0.91
N SER A 50 -7.69 -12.99 -2.21
CA SER A 50 -8.30 -11.78 -2.76
C SER A 50 -9.80 -11.98 -2.90
N ARG A 51 -10.59 -11.34 -2.05
CA ARG A 51 -12.05 -11.20 -2.22
C ARG A 51 -12.37 -9.89 -2.93
N ASP A 52 -13.56 -9.80 -3.49
CA ASP A 52 -14.05 -8.54 -4.04
C ASP A 52 -14.04 -7.46 -2.95
N PRO A 53 -13.45 -6.27 -3.22
CA PRO A 53 -13.38 -5.19 -2.23
C PRO A 53 -14.74 -4.77 -1.66
N ILE A 54 -15.81 -4.83 -2.46
CA ILE A 54 -17.16 -4.47 -2.03
C ILE A 54 -17.69 -5.48 -1.02
N GLU A 55 -17.42 -6.77 -1.23
CA GLU A 55 -17.80 -7.82 -0.29
C GLU A 55 -17.07 -7.67 1.05
N ILE A 56 -15.77 -7.35 1.02
CA ILE A 56 -15.00 -7.08 2.24
C ILE A 56 -15.53 -5.83 2.96
N ALA A 57 -15.85 -4.78 2.20
CA ALA A 57 -16.42 -3.56 2.77
C ALA A 57 -17.75 -3.85 3.49
N LYS A 58 -18.65 -4.64 2.88
CA LYS A 58 -19.95 -5.02 3.49
C LYS A 58 -19.77 -5.76 4.79
N ASP A 59 -18.89 -6.77 4.79
CA ASP A 59 -18.56 -7.53 6.00
C ASP A 59 -18.03 -6.61 7.11
N LEU A 60 -17.23 -5.60 6.76
CA LEU A 60 -16.71 -4.61 7.71
C LEU A 60 -17.81 -3.67 8.21
N ALA A 61 -18.67 -3.16 7.34
CA ALA A 61 -19.75 -2.26 7.73
C ALA A 61 -20.69 -2.92 8.72
N VAL A 62 -21.12 -4.16 8.48
CA VAL A 62 -21.95 -4.91 9.43
C VAL A 62 -21.22 -5.16 10.74
N LYS A 63 -19.91 -5.46 10.71
CA LYS A 63 -19.11 -5.64 11.93
C LYS A 63 -18.99 -4.36 12.77
N PHE A 64 -18.85 -3.20 12.14
CA PHE A 64 -18.69 -1.92 12.84
C PHE A 64 -20.01 -1.30 13.28
N PHE A 65 -21.07 -1.47 12.49
CA PHE A 65 -22.34 -0.75 12.67
C PHE A 65 -23.54 -1.67 12.99
N GLY A 66 -23.34 -2.98 13.09
CA GLY A 66 -24.40 -3.97 13.27
C GLY A 66 -25.29 -4.08 12.03
N GLU A 67 -26.57 -4.41 12.20
CA GLU A 67 -27.54 -4.56 11.09
C GLU A 67 -27.69 -3.27 10.25
N ARG A 68 -27.44 -2.10 10.86
CA ARG A 68 -27.43 -0.81 10.14
C ARG A 68 -26.26 -0.64 9.17
N GLY A 69 -25.28 -1.54 9.22
CA GLY A 69 -24.14 -1.56 8.29
C GLY A 69 -24.54 -1.82 6.84
N GLU A 70 -25.73 -2.37 6.58
CA GLU A 70 -26.25 -2.58 5.23
C GLU A 70 -26.65 -1.27 4.53
N GLU A 71 -26.83 -0.17 5.27
CA GLU A 71 -27.29 1.13 4.75
C GLU A 71 -26.15 2.05 4.28
N VAL A 72 -24.88 1.68 4.51
CA VAL A 72 -23.71 2.59 4.40
C VAL A 72 -22.72 2.24 3.29
N ILE A 73 -23.06 1.28 2.40
CA ILE A 73 -22.23 0.85 1.27
C ILE A 73 -22.95 1.01 -0.06
#